data_AF-A0A1B3ZDS7-F1
#
_entry.id   AF-A0A1B3ZDS7-F1
#
_cell.length_a   1.000
_cell.length_b   1.000
_cell.length_c   1.000
_cell.angle_alpha   90.00
_cell.angle_beta   90.00
_cell.angle_gamma   90.00
#
_symmetry.space_group_name_H-M   'P 1'
#
loop_
_entity.id
_entity.type
_entity.pdbx_description
1 polymer ?
#
loop_
_entity_poly.entity_id
_entity_poly.type
_entity_poly.pdbx_seq_one_letter_code
_entity_poly.pdbx_strand_id
1 'polypeptide(L)'
;MGIGIQRGPQRRFMLVDPNNRLVADTLEREWNDKLRMLADLQEEGERALREDRLTLDDAIRDRLIAMTTDFKTVWYDPTLPNRERKQLLAYLVEDVTLLKFPAEGETRIHIRFRGGRTETLTTQNPKSSAQQVKTRPEVIELVDKLLDDHICAEIADILNAKGIRPGGSARRDQADAQFTDLRVIYIVKQYGLRSRYDRLRERGMLTKAEACAKLGITECTLVRWAKYGIVKRHAYNGYIGLYEPPGPHVPAKQCSRWNQLVHRAETVRRLSGSKCTDLDDRAVV
;
A
#
# COMPACT_ATOMS: atom_id res chain seq x y z
N MET A 1 -16.93 68.41 40.20
CA MET A 1 -16.32 68.70 38.88
C MET A 1 -16.88 67.68 37.88
N GLY A 2 -17.91 68.07 37.12
CA GLY A 2 -18.57 67.18 36.16
C GLY A 2 -17.90 67.28 34.79
N ILE A 3 -17.46 66.15 34.24
CA ILE A 3 -17.01 66.06 32.85
C ILE A 3 -18.20 65.58 32.03
N GLY A 4 -18.81 66.51 31.30
CA GLY A 4 -19.96 66.26 30.43
C GLY A 4 -19.58 65.45 29.20
N ILE A 5 -20.12 64.23 29.10
CA ILE A 5 -20.06 63.40 27.90
C ILE A 5 -21.48 63.31 27.32
N GLN A 6 -21.93 64.36 26.65
CA GLN A 6 -23.12 64.32 25.79
C GLN A 6 -22.98 65.29 24.61
N ARG A 7 -22.02 65.06 23.70
CA ARG A 7 -21.92 65.83 22.42
C ARG A 7 -21.33 65.03 21.24
N GLY A 8 -21.49 63.71 21.21
CA GLY A 8 -21.02 62.85 20.12
C GLY A 8 -22.02 62.68 18.94
N PRO A 9 -23.30 62.33 19.20
CA PRO A 9 -24.24 61.96 18.14
C PRO A 9 -24.76 63.15 17.34
N GLN A 10 -25.26 64.21 18.00
CA GLN A 10 -25.82 65.38 17.31
C GLN A 10 -24.83 66.08 16.37
N ARG A 11 -23.54 66.08 16.69
CA ARG A 11 -22.52 66.74 15.85
C ARG A 11 -22.25 65.96 14.56
N ARG A 12 -22.32 64.63 14.58
CA ARG A 12 -22.10 63.80 13.38
C ARG A 12 -23.32 63.82 12.46
N PHE A 13 -24.53 63.83 13.02
CA PHE A 13 -25.78 63.96 12.27
C PHE A 13 -25.89 65.26 11.46
N MET A 14 -25.39 66.38 12.01
CA MET A 14 -25.41 67.68 11.32
C MET A 14 -24.36 67.81 10.19
N LEU A 15 -23.38 66.90 10.10
CA LEU A 15 -22.34 66.87 9.07
C LEU A 15 -22.72 66.00 7.86
N VAL A 16 -23.84 65.27 7.93
CA VAL A 16 -24.37 64.47 6.82
C VAL A 16 -25.20 65.35 5.89
N ASP A 17 -25.01 65.17 4.58
CA ASP A 17 -25.82 65.82 3.53
C ASP A 17 -27.32 65.68 3.85
N PRO A 18 -28.10 66.78 3.87
CA PRO A 18 -29.52 66.75 4.18
C PRO A 18 -30.33 65.67 3.44
N ASN A 19 -29.97 65.35 2.19
CA ASN A 19 -30.65 64.33 1.40
C ASN A 19 -30.38 62.89 1.86
N ASN A 20 -29.32 62.65 2.65
CA ASN A 20 -28.92 61.31 3.12
C ASN A 20 -29.12 61.08 4.62
N ARG A 21 -29.75 62.02 5.34
CA ARG A 21 -29.94 61.94 6.80
C ARG A 21 -30.78 60.75 7.24
N LEU A 22 -31.84 60.44 6.50
CA LEU A 22 -32.70 59.29 6.79
C LEU A 22 -31.94 57.97 6.67
N VAL A 23 -31.07 57.84 5.67
CA VAL A 23 -30.23 56.66 5.47
C VAL A 23 -29.19 56.54 6.59
N ALA A 24 -28.60 57.66 7.01
CA ALA A 24 -27.67 57.69 8.15
C ALA A 24 -28.36 57.29 9.47
N ASP A 25 -29.57 57.78 9.74
CA ASP A 25 -30.35 57.40 10.93
C ASP A 25 -30.70 55.91 10.94
N THR A 26 -31.07 55.35 9.79
CA THR A 26 -31.36 53.91 9.71
C THR A 26 -30.12 53.06 9.93
N LEU A 27 -28.99 53.42 9.33
CA LEU A 27 -27.74 52.68 9.49
C LEU A 27 -27.18 52.81 10.90
N GLU A 28 -27.28 53.99 11.52
CA GLU A 28 -26.87 54.21 12.91
C GLU A 28 -27.75 53.42 13.88
N ARG A 29 -29.07 53.33 13.62
CA ARG A 29 -29.98 52.51 14.40
C ARG A 29 -29.64 51.02 14.27
N GLU A 30 -29.49 50.51 13.05
CA GLU A 30 -29.10 49.12 12.80
C GLU A 30 -27.74 48.78 13.42
N TRP A 31 -26.78 49.71 13.36
CA TRP A 31 -25.48 49.56 13.98
C TRP A 31 -25.58 49.50 15.50
N ASN A 32 -26.35 50.41 16.11
CA ASN A 32 -26.58 50.43 17.55
C ASN A 32 -27.33 49.18 18.04
N ASP A 33 -28.29 48.67 17.26
CA ASP A 33 -29.00 47.44 17.58
C ASP A 33 -28.06 46.23 17.50
N LYS A 34 -27.15 46.18 16.52
CA LYS A 34 -26.10 45.16 16.45
C LYS A 34 -25.11 45.24 17.61
N LEU A 35 -24.73 46.45 18.04
CA LEU A 35 -23.87 46.65 19.21
C LEU A 35 -24.54 46.20 20.51
N ARG A 36 -25.86 46.46 20.67
CA ARG A 36 -26.63 45.98 21.82
C ARG A 36 -26.72 44.47 21.83
N MET A 37 -27.08 43.84 20.71
CA MET A 37 -27.11 42.38 20.61
C MET A 37 -25.75 41.75 20.95
N LEU A 38 -24.65 42.35 20.52
CA LEU A 38 -23.31 41.87 20.86
C LEU A 38 -23.01 42.01 22.35
N ALA A 39 -23.39 43.14 22.97
CA ALA A 39 -23.22 43.38 24.40
C ALA A 39 -24.08 42.42 25.25
N ASP A 40 -25.34 42.19 24.87
CA ASP A 40 -26.26 41.28 25.56
C ASP A 40 -25.72 39.84 25.51
N LEU A 41 -25.26 39.38 24.34
CA LEU A 41 -24.64 38.05 24.19
C LEU A 41 -23.34 37.92 24.99
N GLN A 42 -22.54 38.98 25.10
CA GLN A 42 -21.34 38.98 25.94
C GLN A 42 -21.70 38.91 27.42
N GLU A 43 -22.70 39.66 27.88
CA GLU A 43 -23.12 39.70 29.27
C GLU A 43 -23.82 38.40 29.70
N GLU A 44 -24.57 37.75 28.80
CA GLU A 44 -25.10 36.40 29.00
C GLU A 44 -23.99 35.36 29.11
N GLY A 45 -22.97 35.44 28.24
CA GLY A 45 -21.79 34.58 28.31
C GLY A 45 -21.01 34.77 29.62
N GLU A 46 -20.81 36.01 30.06
CA GLU A 46 -20.15 36.31 31.34
C GLU A 46 -20.95 35.85 32.55
N ARG A 47 -22.29 35.97 32.52
CA ARG A 47 -23.18 35.45 33.58
C ARG A 47 -23.14 33.93 33.65
N ALA A 48 -23.25 33.25 32.52
CA ALA A 48 -23.12 31.80 32.44
C ALA A 48 -21.75 31.34 32.98
N LEU A 49 -20.66 32.02 32.62
CA LEU A 49 -19.32 31.75 33.16
C LEU A 49 -19.20 31.96 34.67
N ARG A 50 -19.91 32.95 35.25
CA ARG A 50 -19.93 33.19 36.70
C ARG A 50 -20.75 32.13 37.42
N GLU A 51 -21.90 31.73 36.88
CA GLU A 51 -22.73 30.67 37.44
C GLU A 51 -22.07 29.29 37.35
N ASP A 52 -21.39 28.98 36.24
CA ASP A 52 -20.57 27.78 36.08
C ASP A 52 -19.38 27.76 37.06
N ARG A 53 -18.78 28.93 37.35
CA ARG A 53 -17.73 29.05 38.37
C ARG A 53 -18.23 28.84 39.78
N LEU A 54 -19.50 29.16 40.07
CA LEU A 54 -20.12 28.95 41.38
C LEU A 54 -20.56 27.50 41.60
N THR A 55 -20.82 26.75 40.52
CA THR A 55 -21.20 25.32 40.57
C THR A 55 -19.98 24.38 40.60
N LEU A 56 -18.83 24.83 40.10
CA LEU A 56 -17.55 24.14 40.28
C LEU A 56 -16.93 24.51 41.64
N ASP A 57 -17.23 23.72 42.67
CA ASP A 57 -16.58 23.79 43.99
C ASP A 57 -15.05 23.81 43.87
N ASP A 58 -14.37 24.61 44.70
CA ASP A 58 -12.90 24.75 44.66
C ASP A 58 -12.21 23.40 44.90
N ALA A 59 -12.82 22.50 45.69
CA ALA A 59 -12.34 21.13 45.86
C ALA A 59 -12.39 20.29 44.56
N ILE A 60 -13.41 20.51 43.72
CA ILE A 60 -13.52 19.84 42.40
C ILE A 60 -12.48 20.43 41.45
N ARG A 61 -12.26 21.75 41.49
CA ARG A 61 -11.22 22.42 40.70
C ARG A 61 -9.82 21.91 41.06
N ASP A 62 -9.49 21.82 42.35
CA ASP A 62 -8.19 21.31 42.80
C ASP A 62 -7.99 19.85 42.41
N ARG A 63 -9.03 19.03 42.50
CA ARG A 63 -8.99 17.64 42.03
C ARG A 63 -8.77 17.55 40.51
N LEU A 64 -9.41 18.40 39.72
CA LEU A 64 -9.20 18.47 38.27
C LEU A 64 -7.78 18.93 37.92
N ILE A 65 -7.22 19.89 38.65
CA ILE A 65 -5.83 20.34 38.46
C ILE A 65 -4.84 19.22 38.82
N ALA A 66 -5.06 18.51 39.94
CA ALA A 66 -4.26 17.34 40.30
C ALA A 66 -4.33 16.25 39.22
N MET A 67 -5.53 15.97 38.68
CA MET A 67 -5.72 15.01 37.59
C MET A 67 -5.05 15.45 36.27
N THR A 68 -5.03 16.74 35.95
CA THR A 68 -4.35 17.20 34.72
C THR A 68 -2.83 17.07 34.82
N THR A 69 -2.27 17.14 36.03
CA THR A 69 -0.84 16.90 36.30
C THR A 69 -0.45 15.44 35.99
N ASP A 70 -1.39 14.51 36.16
CA ASP A 70 -1.21 13.08 35.88
C ASP A 70 -2.05 12.60 34.67
N PHE A 71 -2.37 13.48 33.73
CA PHE A 71 -3.26 13.14 32.61
C PHE A 71 -2.77 11.93 31.78
N LYS A 72 -1.45 11.70 31.74
CA LYS A 72 -0.88 10.54 31.05
C LYS A 72 -1.36 9.21 31.65
N THR A 73 -1.39 9.06 32.97
CA THR A 73 -1.83 7.79 33.59
C THR A 73 -3.30 7.54 33.30
N VAL A 74 -4.15 8.56 33.40
CA VAL A 74 -5.58 8.50 33.05
C VAL A 74 -5.76 8.10 31.59
N TRP A 75 -5.00 8.68 30.67
CA TRP A 75 -5.13 8.39 29.24
C TRP A 75 -4.76 6.94 28.87
N TYR A 76 -3.70 6.41 29.49
CA TYR A 76 -3.21 5.05 29.24
C TYR A 76 -3.88 3.97 30.09
N ASP A 77 -4.77 4.33 31.02
CA ASP A 77 -5.50 3.36 31.85
C ASP A 77 -6.35 2.43 30.97
N PRO A 78 -6.11 1.10 30.98
CA PRO A 78 -6.88 0.15 30.17
C PRO A 78 -8.35 0.07 30.55
N THR A 79 -8.73 0.50 31.76
CA THR A 79 -10.12 0.53 32.22
C THR A 79 -10.92 1.67 31.59
N LEU A 80 -10.26 2.70 31.03
CA LEU A 80 -10.91 3.84 30.39
C LEU A 80 -11.44 3.45 29.00
N PRO A 81 -12.77 3.49 28.76
CA PRO A 81 -13.35 3.14 27.46
C PRO A 81 -12.97 4.14 26.36
N ASN A 82 -12.90 3.69 25.10
CA ASN A 82 -12.62 4.56 23.95
C ASN A 82 -13.65 5.69 23.77
N ARG A 83 -14.89 5.47 24.22
CA ARG A 83 -15.93 6.51 24.23
C ARG A 83 -15.55 7.69 25.12
N GLU A 84 -15.04 7.42 26.32
CA GLU A 84 -14.63 8.45 27.27
C GLU A 84 -13.36 9.16 26.82
N ARG A 85 -12.37 8.43 26.29
CA ARG A 85 -11.18 9.04 25.63
C ARG A 85 -11.59 10.02 24.52
N LYS A 86 -12.57 9.65 23.70
CA LYS A 86 -13.08 10.53 22.64
C LYS A 86 -13.79 11.77 23.19
N GLN A 87 -14.55 11.63 24.29
CA GLN A 87 -15.18 12.77 24.97
C GLN A 87 -14.14 13.72 25.55
N LEU A 88 -13.11 13.21 26.25
CA LEU A 88 -12.02 14.02 26.78
C LEU A 88 -11.33 14.84 25.70
N LEU A 89 -11.02 14.22 24.54
CA LEU A 89 -10.45 14.95 23.41
C LEU A 89 -11.39 16.04 22.87
N ALA A 90 -12.70 15.80 22.83
CA ALA A 90 -13.68 16.79 22.36
C ALA A 90 -13.78 18.02 23.28
N TYR A 91 -13.48 17.86 24.57
CA TYR A 91 -13.39 18.99 25.52
C TYR A 91 -12.09 19.77 25.39
N LEU A 92 -10.99 19.11 25.01
CA LEU A 92 -9.67 19.73 24.93
C LEU A 92 -9.44 20.43 23.58
N VAL A 93 -9.84 19.77 22.49
CA VAL A 93 -9.56 20.18 21.11
C VAL A 93 -10.75 20.94 20.55
N GLU A 94 -10.47 22.12 20.00
CA GLU A 94 -11.46 22.94 19.31
C GLU A 94 -11.60 22.51 17.85
N ASP A 95 -10.48 22.47 17.12
CA ASP A 95 -10.43 21.93 15.77
C ASP A 95 -9.05 21.36 15.41
N VAL A 96 -9.03 20.57 14.34
CA VAL A 96 -7.81 20.00 13.76
C VAL A 96 -7.84 20.23 12.26
N THR A 97 -6.84 20.96 11.76
CA THR A 97 -6.66 21.19 10.32
C THR A 97 -5.53 20.33 9.79
N LEU A 98 -5.84 19.50 8.78
CA LEU A 98 -4.86 18.64 8.11
C LEU A 98 -4.43 19.29 6.80
N LEU A 99 -3.15 19.62 6.68
CA LEU A 99 -2.55 20.14 5.44
C LEU A 99 -1.59 19.09 4.88
N LYS A 100 -1.93 18.59 3.69
CA LYS A 100 -1.10 17.61 2.98
C LYS A 100 -0.14 18.33 2.04
N PHE A 101 1.16 18.04 2.15
CA PHE A 101 2.21 18.54 1.27
C PHE A 101 2.77 17.38 0.43
N PRO A 102 2.28 17.15 -0.80
CA PRO A 102 2.67 15.99 -1.60
C PRO A 102 4.14 16.01 -2.03
N ALA A 103 4.69 17.19 -2.29
CA ALA A 103 6.09 17.36 -2.71
C ALA A 103 7.08 17.02 -1.59
N GLU A 104 6.75 17.38 -0.35
CA GLU A 104 7.56 17.10 0.84
C GLU A 104 7.31 15.69 1.38
N GLY A 105 6.19 15.06 1.02
CA GLY A 105 5.82 13.75 1.54
C GLY A 105 5.25 13.79 2.96
N GLU A 106 4.83 14.96 3.44
CA GLU A 106 4.39 15.16 4.82
C GLU A 106 2.96 15.70 4.92
N THR A 107 2.28 15.36 6.02
CA THR A 107 1.01 15.94 6.46
C THR A 107 1.27 16.71 7.73
N ARG A 108 0.97 18.01 7.71
CA ARG A 108 0.99 18.87 8.90
C ARG A 108 -0.39 18.88 9.54
N ILE A 109 -0.42 18.69 10.83
CA ILE A 109 -1.62 18.59 11.66
C ILE A 109 -1.59 19.79 12.59
N HIS A 110 -2.40 20.80 12.29
CA HIS A 110 -2.57 21.97 13.16
C HIS A 110 -3.72 21.71 14.12
N ILE A 111 -3.43 21.71 15.41
CA ILE A 111 -4.39 21.48 16.48
C ILE A 111 -4.61 22.81 17.20
N ARG A 112 -5.88 23.22 17.33
CA ARG A 112 -6.28 24.33 18.19
C ARG A 112 -6.98 23.76 19.42
N PHE A 113 -6.54 24.16 20.60
CA PHE A 113 -7.16 23.77 21.85
C PHE A 113 -8.18 24.82 22.29
N ARG A 114 -9.19 24.41 23.07
CA ARG A 114 -10.25 25.27 23.62
C ARG A 114 -9.75 26.40 24.55
N GLY A 115 -8.45 26.47 24.82
CA GLY A 115 -7.78 27.56 25.55
C GLY A 115 -6.96 28.51 24.67
N GLY A 116 -7.13 28.48 23.34
CA GLY A 116 -6.42 29.34 22.40
C GLY A 116 -4.97 28.92 22.07
N ARG A 117 -4.42 27.94 22.79
CA ARG A 117 -3.13 27.33 22.45
C ARG A 117 -3.25 26.60 21.11
N THR A 118 -2.22 26.73 20.28
CA THR A 118 -2.08 25.99 19.03
C THR A 118 -0.84 25.11 19.08
N GLU A 119 -0.90 23.96 18.43
CA GLU A 119 0.22 23.04 18.28
C GLU A 119 0.24 22.48 16.85
N THR A 120 1.43 22.21 16.33
CA THR A 120 1.59 21.62 15.00
C THR A 120 2.37 20.32 15.12
N LEU A 121 1.79 19.24 14.63
CA LEU A 121 2.45 17.95 14.49
C LEU A 121 2.71 17.68 13.02
N THR A 122 3.82 17.00 12.72
CA THR A 122 4.17 16.58 11.36
C THR A 122 4.25 15.08 11.31
N THR A 123 3.61 14.49 10.30
CA THR A 123 3.67 13.05 10.02
C THR A 123 3.92 12.80 8.55
N GLN A 124 4.41 11.61 8.22
CA GLN A 124 4.60 11.20 6.84
C GLN A 124 3.25 10.98 6.16
N ASN A 125 3.16 11.36 4.89
CA ASN A 125 1.96 11.17 4.09
C ASN A 125 1.61 9.68 4.03
N PRO A 126 0.33 9.32 4.19
CA PRO A 126 -0.08 7.96 3.92
C PRO A 126 0.19 7.65 2.46
N LYS A 127 0.76 6.46 2.21
CA LYS A 127 0.97 5.93 0.86
C LYS A 127 -0.36 5.95 0.12
N SER A 128 -0.35 6.35 -1.15
CA SER A 128 -1.54 6.24 -1.99
C SER A 128 -1.96 4.78 -2.15
N SER A 129 -3.24 4.53 -2.47
CA SER A 129 -3.74 3.16 -2.68
C SER A 129 -2.89 2.37 -3.68
N ALA A 130 -2.45 3.01 -4.77
CA ALA A 130 -1.57 2.39 -5.75
C ALA A 130 -0.18 2.08 -5.18
N GLN A 131 0.39 2.96 -4.34
CA GLN A 131 1.68 2.73 -3.69
C GLN A 131 1.61 1.62 -2.64
N GLN A 132 0.49 1.47 -1.94
CA GLN A 132 0.28 0.39 -0.96
C GLN A 132 0.24 -0.98 -1.64
N VAL A 133 -0.41 -1.06 -2.81
CA VAL A 133 -0.58 -2.31 -3.57
C VAL A 133 0.61 -2.62 -4.49
N LYS A 134 1.56 -1.70 -4.63
CA LYS A 134 2.72 -1.89 -5.50
C LYS A 134 3.61 -3.03 -4.99
N THR A 135 3.89 -3.99 -5.86
CA THR A 135 4.83 -5.08 -5.57
C THR A 135 6.22 -4.52 -5.29
N ARG A 136 6.87 -5.02 -4.23
CA ARG A 136 8.22 -4.59 -3.83
C ARG A 136 9.25 -5.02 -4.90
N PRO A 137 10.27 -4.20 -5.18
CA PRO A 137 11.28 -4.50 -6.21
C PRO A 137 12.00 -5.84 -5.96
N GLU A 138 12.31 -6.17 -4.72
CA GLU A 138 12.92 -7.45 -4.31
C GLU A 138 12.11 -8.67 -4.78
N VAL A 139 10.77 -8.57 -4.76
CA VAL A 139 9.90 -9.67 -5.21
C VAL A 139 9.94 -9.77 -6.74
N ILE A 140 10.05 -8.64 -7.44
CA ILE A 140 10.15 -8.61 -8.91
C ILE A 140 11.46 -9.26 -9.35
N GLU A 141 12.58 -8.89 -8.71
CA GLU A 141 13.89 -9.52 -8.99
C GLU A 141 13.89 -11.02 -8.68
N LEU A 142 13.22 -11.42 -7.59
CA LEU A 142 13.07 -12.84 -7.27
C LEU A 142 12.25 -13.58 -8.34
N VAL A 143 11.14 -13.00 -8.79
CA VAL A 143 10.34 -13.56 -9.89
C VAL A 143 11.19 -13.67 -11.15
N ASP A 144 11.97 -12.63 -11.47
CA ASP A 144 12.85 -12.60 -12.64
C ASP A 144 13.89 -13.74 -12.62
N LYS A 145 14.51 -14.00 -11.47
CA LYS A 145 15.42 -15.14 -11.30
C LYS A 145 14.69 -16.48 -11.40
N LEU A 146 13.54 -16.62 -10.76
CA LEU A 146 12.80 -17.89 -10.75
C LEU A 146 12.25 -18.28 -12.13
N LEU A 147 12.02 -17.32 -13.04
CA LEU A 147 11.59 -17.60 -14.41
C LEU A 147 12.59 -18.43 -15.22
N ASP A 148 13.86 -18.46 -14.82
CA ASP A 148 14.89 -19.29 -15.45
C ASP A 148 14.62 -20.79 -15.29
N ASP A 149 14.07 -21.21 -14.16
CA ASP A 149 13.94 -22.63 -13.79
C ASP A 149 12.50 -23.08 -13.51
N HIS A 150 11.58 -22.16 -13.20
CA HIS A 150 10.20 -22.46 -12.81
C HIS A 150 9.14 -21.84 -13.72
N ILE A 151 7.99 -22.50 -13.86
CA ILE A 151 6.79 -21.93 -14.49
C ILE A 151 6.06 -20.99 -13.51
N CYS A 152 5.23 -20.07 -14.02
CA CYS A 152 4.54 -19.07 -13.18
C CYS A 152 3.70 -19.66 -12.03
N ALA A 153 3.11 -20.86 -12.21
CA ALA A 153 2.38 -21.56 -11.15
C ALA A 153 3.32 -21.99 -10.00
N GLU A 154 4.43 -22.66 -10.34
CA GLU A 154 5.45 -23.04 -9.36
C GLU A 154 6.07 -21.82 -8.66
N ILE A 155 6.30 -20.73 -9.41
CA ILE A 155 6.78 -19.47 -8.82
C ILE A 155 5.79 -18.95 -7.77
N ALA A 156 4.48 -19.01 -8.06
CA ALA A 156 3.46 -18.60 -7.11
C ALA A 156 3.53 -19.44 -5.82
N ASP A 157 3.67 -20.75 -5.95
CA ASP A 157 3.81 -21.67 -4.81
C ASP A 157 5.08 -21.37 -4.00
N ILE A 158 6.22 -21.15 -4.67
CA ILE A 158 7.49 -20.79 -4.02
C ILE A 158 7.36 -19.47 -3.25
N LEU A 159 6.73 -18.45 -3.83
CA LEU A 159 6.51 -17.16 -3.16
C LEU A 159 5.61 -17.31 -1.93
N ASN A 160 4.53 -18.08 -2.05
CA ASN A 160 3.60 -18.34 -0.95
C ASN A 160 4.27 -19.11 0.18
N ALA A 161 5.07 -20.13 -0.14
CA ALA A 161 5.84 -20.94 0.82
C ALA A 161 6.88 -20.11 1.57
N LYS A 162 7.48 -19.11 0.91
CA LYS A 162 8.39 -18.13 1.56
C LYS A 162 7.67 -17.08 2.41
N GLY A 163 6.33 -17.16 2.54
CA GLY A 163 5.53 -16.18 3.27
C GLY A 163 5.39 -14.83 2.56
N ILE A 164 5.83 -14.72 1.31
CA ILE A 164 5.72 -13.49 0.54
C ILE A 164 4.26 -13.36 0.08
N ARG A 165 3.69 -12.17 0.23
CA ARG A 165 2.33 -11.87 -0.17
C ARG A 165 2.30 -10.89 -1.35
N PRO A 166 1.33 -11.04 -2.27
CA PRO A 166 1.12 -10.12 -3.37
C PRO A 166 0.72 -8.74 -2.85
N GLY A 167 1.06 -7.67 -3.56
CA GLY A 167 0.81 -6.30 -3.08
C GLY A 167 -0.66 -6.00 -2.77
N GLY A 168 -1.61 -6.70 -3.40
CA GLY A 168 -3.05 -6.60 -3.06
C GLY A 168 -3.36 -6.92 -1.59
N SER A 169 -2.52 -7.72 -0.92
CA SER A 169 -2.69 -8.06 0.50
C SER A 169 -2.44 -6.89 1.45
N ALA A 170 -1.93 -5.76 0.97
CA ALA A 170 -1.86 -4.53 1.75
C ALA A 170 -3.26 -3.96 2.06
N ARG A 171 -4.30 -4.39 1.33
CA ARG A 171 -5.68 -4.00 1.60
C ARG A 171 -6.27 -4.86 2.72
N ARG A 172 -7.01 -4.22 3.62
CA ARG A 172 -7.60 -4.88 4.81
C ARG A 172 -8.52 -6.05 4.47
N ASP A 173 -9.25 -5.96 3.35
CA ASP A 173 -10.15 -6.99 2.83
C ASP A 173 -9.43 -8.17 2.15
N GLN A 174 -8.13 -8.04 1.87
CA GLN A 174 -7.34 -9.03 1.12
C GLN A 174 -6.08 -9.48 1.85
N ALA A 175 -6.01 -9.33 3.18
CA ALA A 175 -4.82 -9.65 3.97
C ALA A 175 -4.29 -11.08 3.72
N ASP A 176 -5.20 -12.04 3.51
CA ASP A 176 -4.88 -13.45 3.28
C ASP A 176 -4.64 -13.80 1.79
N ALA A 177 -4.64 -12.81 0.90
CA ALA A 177 -4.49 -13.07 -0.52
C ALA A 177 -3.11 -13.66 -0.84
N GLN A 178 -3.12 -14.75 -1.61
CA GLN A 178 -1.91 -15.47 -2.01
C GLN A 178 -1.55 -15.18 -3.47
N PHE A 179 -0.31 -15.52 -3.85
CA PHE A 179 0.07 -15.56 -5.26
C PHE A 179 -0.66 -16.68 -5.98
N THR A 180 -1.09 -16.39 -7.19
CA THR A 180 -1.57 -17.35 -8.19
C THR A 180 -0.73 -17.20 -9.45
N ASP A 181 -0.80 -18.18 -10.34
CA ASP A 181 -0.15 -18.15 -11.65
C ASP A 181 -0.47 -16.84 -12.42
N LEU A 182 -1.74 -16.41 -12.43
CA LEU A 182 -2.20 -15.18 -13.06
C LEU A 182 -1.57 -13.92 -12.45
N ARG A 183 -1.39 -13.89 -11.12
CA ARG A 183 -0.74 -12.75 -10.44
C ARG A 183 0.74 -12.66 -10.81
N VAL A 184 1.42 -13.80 -10.94
CA VAL A 184 2.82 -13.84 -11.41
C VAL A 184 2.89 -13.41 -12.87
N ILE A 185 2.01 -13.93 -13.75
CA ILE A 185 1.93 -13.51 -15.16
C ILE A 185 1.71 -12.00 -15.28
N TYR A 186 0.86 -11.42 -14.43
CA TYR A 186 0.63 -9.98 -14.40
C TYR A 186 1.91 -9.21 -14.03
N ILE A 187 2.68 -9.67 -13.04
CA ILE A 187 3.98 -9.08 -12.69
C ILE A 187 4.93 -9.13 -13.89
N VAL A 188 5.07 -10.30 -14.52
CA VAL A 188 5.94 -10.48 -15.70
C VAL A 188 5.59 -9.47 -16.80
N LYS A 189 4.30 -9.32 -17.11
CA LYS A 189 3.83 -8.38 -18.15
C LYS A 189 4.00 -6.92 -17.73
N GLN A 190 3.58 -6.56 -16.52
CA GLN A 190 3.57 -5.19 -16.01
C GLN A 190 4.98 -4.60 -15.91
N TYR A 191 5.96 -5.42 -15.56
CA TYR A 191 7.36 -5.02 -15.40
C TYR A 191 8.24 -5.39 -16.60
N GLY A 192 7.64 -5.91 -17.69
CA GLY A 192 8.36 -6.24 -18.93
C GLY A 192 9.46 -7.29 -18.74
N LEU A 193 9.29 -8.23 -17.80
CA LEU A 193 10.26 -9.28 -17.57
C LEU A 193 10.28 -10.23 -18.78
N ARG A 194 11.47 -10.71 -19.15
CA ARG A 194 11.59 -11.70 -20.24
C ARG A 194 10.85 -12.96 -19.87
N SER A 195 9.95 -13.40 -20.74
CA SER A 195 9.17 -14.59 -20.48
C SER A 195 10.05 -15.83 -20.43
N ARG A 196 9.61 -16.85 -19.70
CA ARG A 196 10.30 -18.15 -19.67
C ARG A 196 10.42 -18.77 -21.07
N TYR A 197 9.45 -18.53 -21.94
CA TYR A 197 9.52 -18.98 -23.34
C TYR A 197 10.73 -18.35 -24.05
N ASP A 198 10.86 -17.02 -23.98
CA ASP A 198 11.96 -16.29 -24.64
C ASP A 198 13.32 -16.72 -24.09
N ARG A 199 13.43 -16.84 -22.76
CA ARG A 199 14.65 -17.33 -22.09
C ARG A 199 15.06 -18.72 -22.57
N LEU A 200 14.10 -19.65 -22.68
CA LEU A 200 14.37 -20.99 -23.20
C LEU A 200 14.72 -20.98 -24.69
N ARG A 201 14.13 -20.09 -25.49
CA ARG A 201 14.50 -19.90 -26.90
C ARG A 201 15.91 -19.37 -27.05
N GLU A 202 16.32 -18.40 -26.23
CA GLU A 202 17.69 -17.88 -26.19
C GLU A 202 18.70 -18.98 -25.83
N ARG A 203 18.33 -19.92 -24.95
CA ARG A 203 19.14 -21.12 -24.64
C ARG A 203 19.18 -22.16 -25.77
N GLY A 204 18.54 -21.91 -26.92
CA GLY A 204 18.55 -22.80 -28.08
C GLY A 204 17.53 -23.94 -28.02
N MET A 205 16.55 -23.87 -27.11
CA MET A 205 15.50 -24.89 -26.99
C MET A 205 14.55 -24.83 -28.18
N LEU A 206 14.17 -26.01 -28.69
CA LEU A 206 13.40 -26.17 -29.92
C LEU A 206 11.90 -26.29 -29.64
N THR A 207 11.10 -25.77 -30.57
CA THR A 207 9.64 -26.03 -30.56
C THR A 207 9.34 -27.49 -30.89
N LYS A 208 8.11 -27.94 -30.66
CA LYS A 208 7.68 -29.31 -31.03
C LYS A 208 7.96 -29.62 -32.50
N ALA A 209 7.58 -28.71 -33.40
CA ALA A 209 7.75 -28.87 -34.84
C ALA A 209 9.23 -28.93 -35.23
N GLU A 210 10.05 -28.02 -34.71
CA GLU A 210 11.50 -27.99 -34.97
C GLU A 210 12.20 -29.26 -34.44
N ALA A 211 11.86 -29.69 -33.22
CA ALA A 211 12.41 -30.90 -32.62
C ALA A 211 12.01 -32.15 -33.41
N CYS A 212 10.75 -32.23 -33.86
CA CYS A 212 10.27 -33.31 -34.72
C CYS A 212 11.01 -33.34 -36.06
N ALA A 213 11.18 -32.19 -36.70
CA ALA A 213 11.90 -32.07 -37.96
C ALA A 213 13.37 -32.52 -37.83
N LYS A 214 14.07 -32.09 -36.77
CA LYS A 214 15.46 -32.51 -36.51
C LYS A 214 15.61 -34.00 -36.20
N LEU A 215 14.62 -34.60 -35.53
CA LEU A 215 14.64 -36.01 -35.13
C LEU A 215 14.03 -36.96 -36.17
N GLY A 216 13.33 -36.44 -37.18
CA GLY A 216 12.58 -37.26 -38.14
C GLY A 216 11.42 -38.05 -37.51
N ILE A 217 10.78 -37.51 -36.47
CA ILE A 217 9.70 -38.20 -35.74
C ILE A 217 8.39 -37.40 -35.73
N THR A 218 7.28 -38.06 -35.39
CA THR A 218 5.98 -37.40 -35.19
C THR A 218 5.86 -36.78 -33.80
N GLU A 219 5.00 -35.77 -33.64
CA GLU A 219 4.79 -35.09 -32.36
C GLU A 219 4.35 -36.04 -31.23
N CYS A 220 3.46 -36.98 -31.52
CA CYS A 220 3.04 -38.01 -30.55
C CYS A 220 4.23 -38.85 -30.06
N THR A 221 5.19 -39.13 -30.94
CA THR A 221 6.41 -39.86 -30.59
C THR A 221 7.33 -39.01 -29.72
N LEU A 222 7.49 -37.72 -30.04
CA LEU A 222 8.29 -36.77 -29.26
C LEU A 222 7.73 -36.61 -27.83
N VAL A 223 6.42 -36.42 -27.68
CA VAL A 223 5.76 -36.32 -26.37
C VAL A 223 5.96 -37.61 -25.56
N ARG A 224 5.83 -38.77 -26.22
CA ARG A 224 6.08 -40.07 -25.59
C ARG A 224 7.55 -40.18 -25.15
N TRP A 225 8.50 -39.83 -25.99
CA TRP A 225 9.93 -39.87 -25.66
C TRP A 225 10.29 -38.93 -24.51
N ALA A 226 9.69 -37.74 -24.45
CA ALA A 226 9.84 -36.85 -23.33
C ALA A 226 9.27 -37.43 -22.03
N LYS A 227 8.10 -38.09 -22.08
CA LYS A 227 7.52 -38.79 -20.92
C LYS A 227 8.44 -39.88 -20.37
N TYR A 228 9.15 -40.61 -21.24
CA TYR A 228 10.13 -41.62 -20.83
C TYR A 228 11.52 -41.04 -20.52
N GLY A 229 11.74 -39.73 -20.69
CA GLY A 229 13.02 -39.07 -20.40
C GLY A 229 14.12 -39.33 -21.44
N ILE A 230 13.76 -39.73 -22.65
CA ILE A 230 14.69 -39.88 -23.78
C ILE A 230 15.07 -38.49 -24.33
N VAL A 231 14.11 -37.56 -24.33
CA VAL A 231 14.31 -36.15 -24.70
C VAL A 231 13.94 -35.31 -23.50
N LYS A 232 14.77 -34.33 -23.13
CA LYS A 232 14.42 -33.41 -22.05
C LYS A 232 13.42 -32.37 -22.54
N ARG A 233 12.35 -32.17 -21.77
CA ARG A 233 11.30 -31.19 -22.02
C ARG A 233 11.34 -30.15 -20.92
N HIS A 234 11.38 -28.89 -21.32
CA HIS A 234 11.30 -27.72 -20.44
C HIS A 234 9.94 -27.05 -20.62
N ALA A 235 9.08 -27.16 -19.62
CA ALA A 235 7.77 -26.49 -19.64
C ALA A 235 7.96 -24.98 -19.47
N TYR A 236 7.35 -24.17 -20.33
CA TYR A 236 7.31 -22.72 -20.15
C TYR A 236 5.94 -22.24 -19.67
N ASN A 237 4.89 -23.03 -19.90
CA ASN A 237 3.61 -22.95 -19.23
C ASN A 237 3.19 -24.37 -18.79
N GLY A 238 2.11 -24.49 -17.99
CA GLY A 238 1.71 -25.79 -17.42
C GLY A 238 1.41 -26.90 -18.44
N TYR A 239 1.23 -26.59 -19.73
CA TYR A 239 0.74 -27.53 -20.73
C TYR A 239 1.71 -27.77 -21.90
N ILE A 240 2.54 -26.78 -22.23
CA ILE A 240 3.41 -26.72 -23.41
C ILE A 240 4.85 -26.51 -22.94
N GLY A 241 5.77 -27.18 -23.62
CA GLY A 241 7.20 -27.04 -23.35
C GLY A 241 8.02 -27.01 -24.63
N LEU A 242 9.23 -26.52 -24.48
CA LEU A 242 10.30 -26.59 -25.46
C LEU A 242 11.19 -27.81 -25.16
N TYR A 243 11.96 -28.24 -26.14
CA TYR A 243 12.76 -29.45 -26.07
C TYR A 243 14.23 -29.12 -26.26
N GLU A 244 15.10 -29.83 -25.54
CA GLU A 244 16.53 -29.72 -25.78
C GLU A 244 16.87 -30.18 -27.20
N PRO A 245 17.84 -29.53 -27.87
CA PRO A 245 18.35 -30.04 -29.12
C PRO A 245 18.90 -31.45 -28.91
N PRO A 246 18.69 -32.37 -29.86
CA PRO A 246 19.18 -33.73 -29.71
C PRO A 246 20.72 -33.73 -29.59
N GLY A 247 21.23 -34.41 -28.56
CA GLY A 247 22.67 -34.59 -28.38
C GLY A 247 23.31 -35.44 -29.49
N PRO A 248 24.64 -35.69 -29.42
CA PRO A 248 25.37 -36.42 -30.47
C PRO A 248 24.87 -37.85 -30.68
N HIS A 249 24.22 -38.45 -29.67
CA HIS A 249 23.54 -39.74 -29.80
C HIS A 249 22.06 -39.52 -30.02
N VAL A 250 21.70 -39.23 -31.27
CA VAL A 250 20.30 -39.07 -31.66
C VAL A 250 19.58 -40.40 -31.50
N PRO A 251 18.53 -40.49 -30.67
CA PRO A 251 17.80 -41.74 -30.52
C PRO A 251 17.08 -42.07 -31.84
N ALA A 252 17.44 -43.19 -32.47
CA ALA A 252 16.79 -43.63 -33.69
C ALA A 252 15.37 -44.17 -33.40
N LYS A 253 14.39 -43.83 -34.24
CA LYS A 253 13.05 -44.45 -34.13
C LYS A 253 13.17 -45.92 -34.53
N GLN A 254 12.77 -46.80 -33.62
CA GLN A 254 12.74 -48.25 -33.83
C GLN A 254 11.46 -48.80 -33.21
N CYS A 255 10.82 -49.73 -33.91
CA CYS A 255 9.61 -50.43 -33.47
C CYS A 255 9.98 -51.90 -33.26
N SER A 256 10.63 -52.22 -32.14
CA SER A 256 10.87 -53.61 -31.76
C SER A 256 10.24 -53.90 -30.40
N ARG A 257 9.62 -55.08 -30.30
CA ARG A 257 9.02 -55.58 -29.06
C ARG A 257 10.06 -55.74 -27.94
N TRP A 258 11.30 -56.00 -28.33
CA TRP A 258 12.43 -56.29 -27.44
C TRP A 258 13.22 -55.05 -27.00
N ASN A 259 12.99 -53.87 -27.61
CA ASN A 259 13.69 -52.62 -27.26
C ASN A 259 12.69 -51.56 -26.81
N GLN A 260 12.09 -51.80 -25.64
CA GLN A 260 11.10 -50.91 -25.05
C GLN A 260 11.68 -49.52 -24.74
N LEU A 261 10.83 -48.50 -24.74
CA LEU A 261 11.25 -47.12 -24.47
C LEU A 261 11.90 -46.94 -23.10
N VAL A 262 11.53 -47.77 -22.12
CA VAL A 262 12.12 -47.75 -20.77
C VAL A 262 13.61 -48.11 -20.82
N HIS A 263 13.95 -49.24 -21.45
CA HIS A 263 15.35 -49.65 -21.63
C HIS A 263 16.15 -48.63 -22.43
N ARG A 264 15.55 -48.03 -23.45
CA ARG A 264 16.19 -46.97 -24.25
C ARG A 264 16.49 -45.73 -23.41
N ALA A 265 15.56 -45.33 -22.55
CA ALA A 265 15.76 -44.22 -21.63
C ALA A 265 16.90 -44.52 -20.63
N GLU A 266 16.98 -45.75 -20.11
CA GLU A 266 18.08 -46.19 -19.25
C GLU A 266 19.43 -46.11 -19.96
N THR A 267 19.51 -46.56 -21.22
CA THR A 267 20.73 -46.44 -22.03
C THR A 267 21.13 -44.99 -22.23
N VAL A 268 20.18 -44.11 -22.59
CA VAL A 268 20.43 -42.67 -22.73
C VAL A 268 20.92 -42.06 -21.42
N ARG A 269 20.31 -42.42 -20.28
CA ARG A 269 20.75 -41.96 -18.96
C ARG A 269 22.18 -42.41 -18.64
N ARG A 270 22.50 -43.69 -18.85
CA ARG A 270 23.87 -44.23 -18.64
C ARG A 270 24.90 -43.50 -19.50
N LEU A 271 24.60 -43.29 -20.78
CA LEU A 271 25.48 -42.57 -21.71
C LEU A 271 25.65 -41.09 -21.34
N SER A 272 24.59 -40.44 -20.84
CA SER A 272 24.69 -39.06 -20.34
C SER A 272 25.44 -38.95 -19.01
N GLY A 273 25.35 -39.95 -18.14
CA GLY A 273 26.04 -39.99 -16.85
C GLY A 273 27.53 -40.31 -16.96
N SER A 274 27.92 -41.20 -17.88
CA SER A 274 29.33 -41.54 -18.14
C SER A 274 30.15 -40.36 -18.71
N LYS A 275 29.48 -39.36 -19.32
CA LYS A 275 30.16 -38.14 -19.76
C LYS A 275 30.47 -37.15 -18.64
N CYS A 276 29.80 -37.24 -17.48
CA CYS A 276 30.20 -36.43 -16.32
C CYS A 276 31.48 -36.95 -15.67
N THR A 277 31.81 -38.23 -15.78
CA THR A 277 33.03 -38.81 -15.18
C THR A 277 34.27 -38.62 -16.07
N ASP A 278 34.11 -38.59 -17.39
CA ASP A 278 35.25 -38.45 -18.33
C ASP A 278 35.75 -37.01 -18.53
N LEU A 279 35.05 -36.01 -18.00
CA LEU A 279 35.45 -34.60 -18.08
C LEU A 279 36.26 -34.12 -16.85
N ASP A 280 36.17 -34.81 -15.71
CA ASP A 280 36.98 -34.50 -14.52
C ASP A 280 38.41 -35.06 -14.62
N ASP A 281 38.64 -36.15 -15.35
CA ASP A 281 39.97 -36.78 -15.49
C ASP A 281 40.87 -36.17 -16.59
N ARG A 282 40.40 -35.15 -17.32
CA ARG A 282 41.20 -34.45 -18.35
C ARG A 282 41.72 -33.07 -17.93
N ALA A 283 41.56 -32.69 -16.65
CA ALA A 283 42.06 -31.43 -16.11
C ALA A 283 43.32 -31.59 -15.22
N VAL A 284 43.92 -32.78 -15.13
CA VAL A 284 45.16 -33.02 -14.39
C VAL A 284 46.17 -33.78 -15.24
N VAL A 285 46.78 -33.11 -16.21
CA VAL A 285 48.19 -33.30 -16.65
C VAL A 285 48.72 -31.97 -17.16
#